data_AF-A0A1I8EU40-F1
#
_entry.id   AF-A0A1I8EU40-F1
#
_cell.length_a   1.000
_cell.length_b   1.000
_cell.length_c   1.000
_cell.angle_alpha   90.00
_cell.angle_beta   90.00
_cell.angle_gamma   90.00
#
_symmetry.space_group_name_H-M   'P 1'
#
loop_
_entity.id
_entity.type
_entity.pdbx_description
1 polymer ?
#
loop_
_entity_poly.entity_id
_entity_poly.type
_entity_poly.pdbx_seq_one_letter_code
_entity_poly.pdbx_strand_id
1 'polypeptide(L)'
;MAEKIEDSSEADEQAIGSESCVYYIKWVDVEGVEYAVVMQNENGPCPLLAVINVLLLRGQITLPCGSTEVSEKKLLQFVADCILRLKPKDIDEAELPNYEQNVSDVLALIPSLPKGLDVNIHFTGVRRFEYTPACALFDILNIPLVHGWIIDQADQELCGVVDGLSYNRIVEKIVSTNNESENYMLRNFLDSSASQLTTQGIAELLSNLNDGEIAVLFRNNHFQTLAKQKDALYVLVTDMGFLGESAVVWETLDCVDGNSTFVNSVFSTSYKSSILANESADFLLALSIQEAEKKSMQCRSTHINETGTSAEEHYVQHERVRVLPSSTQAIRPSKNYNRFIIASLAAFRLHELLSVFDIVKQ
;
A
#
# COMPACT_ATOMS: atom_id res chain seq x y z
N MET A 1 -12.44 -60.04 -42.22
CA MET A 1 -13.61 -59.32 -41.67
C MET A 1 -13.29 -59.09 -40.20
N ALA A 2 -12.64 -57.97 -39.92
CA ALA A 2 -12.19 -57.59 -38.58
C ALA A 2 -12.56 -56.12 -38.40
N GLU A 3 -13.25 -55.84 -37.31
CA GLU A 3 -13.90 -54.57 -36.99
C GLU A 3 -12.88 -53.46 -36.74
N LYS A 4 -13.26 -52.26 -37.18
CA LYS A 4 -12.51 -51.02 -37.07
C LYS A 4 -12.87 -50.39 -35.72
N ILE A 5 -11.91 -50.34 -34.79
CA ILE A 5 -12.01 -49.57 -33.54
C ILE A 5 -11.31 -48.24 -33.83
N GLU A 6 -12.08 -47.18 -33.99
CA GLU A 6 -11.60 -45.79 -33.96
C GLU A 6 -11.65 -45.33 -32.51
N ASP A 7 -10.48 -45.25 -31.87
CA ASP A 7 -10.32 -44.60 -30.57
C ASP A 7 -10.16 -43.10 -30.82
N SER A 8 -11.11 -42.33 -30.29
CA SER A 8 -11.17 -40.86 -30.36
C SER A 8 -10.91 -40.35 -28.95
N SER A 9 -9.63 -40.21 -28.61
CA SER A 9 -9.21 -39.72 -27.30
C SER A 9 -7.87 -38.97 -27.37
N GLU A 10 -7.78 -37.99 -28.28
CA GLU A 10 -6.69 -36.99 -28.28
C GLU A 10 -7.26 -35.60 -28.59
N ALA A 11 -8.15 -35.09 -27.73
CA ALA A 11 -8.53 -33.68 -27.71
C ALA A 11 -9.31 -33.37 -26.42
N ASP A 12 -8.66 -33.34 -25.25
CA ASP A 12 -9.20 -32.65 -24.07
C ASP A 12 -8.21 -32.52 -22.90
N GLU A 13 -6.97 -32.07 -23.16
CA GLU A 13 -6.01 -31.72 -22.08
C GLU A 13 -5.38 -30.32 -22.22
N GLN A 14 -6.08 -29.38 -22.87
CA GLN A 14 -5.72 -27.95 -22.81
C GLN A 14 -6.93 -27.07 -22.50
N ALA A 15 -7.49 -27.28 -21.30
CA ALA A 15 -8.38 -26.32 -20.67
C ALA A 15 -8.13 -26.33 -19.15
N ILE A 16 -6.91 -25.99 -18.74
CA ILE A 16 -6.70 -25.44 -17.38
C ILE A 16 -7.29 -24.03 -17.44
N GLY A 17 -8.59 -23.95 -17.16
CA GLY A 17 -9.34 -22.71 -17.11
C GLY A 17 -8.65 -21.73 -16.17
N SER A 18 -8.29 -20.58 -16.73
CA SER A 18 -7.94 -19.36 -16.01
C SER A 18 -8.86 -19.18 -14.81
N GLU A 19 -8.34 -19.31 -13.59
CA GLU A 19 -8.99 -18.74 -12.43
C GLU A 19 -9.26 -17.27 -12.77
N SER A 20 -10.53 -16.89 -12.81
CA SER A 20 -10.90 -15.51 -13.07
C SER A 20 -10.30 -14.65 -11.96
N CYS A 21 -9.22 -13.93 -12.26
CA CYS A 21 -8.63 -13.01 -11.31
C CYS A 21 -9.64 -11.88 -11.06
N VAL A 22 -10.18 -11.83 -9.85
CA VAL A 22 -11.22 -10.90 -9.42
C VAL A 22 -10.70 -10.08 -8.26
N TYR A 23 -11.02 -8.78 -8.27
CA TYR A 23 -10.63 -7.82 -7.25
C TYR A 23 -11.85 -7.32 -6.49
N TYR A 24 -11.70 -7.09 -5.20
CA TYR A 24 -12.77 -6.56 -4.36
C TYR A 24 -12.84 -5.04 -4.46
N ILE A 25 -14.04 -4.51 -4.30
CA ILE A 25 -14.30 -3.08 -4.36
C ILE A 25 -14.70 -2.58 -2.97
N LYS A 26 -14.01 -1.53 -2.53
CA LYS A 26 -14.38 -0.72 -1.37
C LYS A 26 -15.04 0.57 -1.86
N TRP A 27 -16.24 0.85 -1.38
CA TRP A 27 -16.92 2.12 -1.63
C TRP A 27 -16.53 3.14 -0.56
N VAL A 28 -16.14 4.33 -1.02
CA VAL A 28 -15.66 5.42 -0.19
C VAL A 28 -16.51 6.65 -0.47
N ASP A 29 -17.14 7.18 0.57
CA ASP A 29 -17.92 8.43 0.49
C ASP A 29 -17.00 9.63 0.73
N VAL A 30 -16.87 10.50 -0.27
CA VAL A 30 -16.19 11.79 -0.20
C VAL A 30 -17.24 12.87 -0.36
N GLU A 31 -17.63 13.51 0.74
CA GLU A 31 -18.57 14.63 0.78
C GLU A 31 -19.93 14.37 0.07
N GLY A 32 -20.44 13.13 0.14
CA GLY A 32 -21.69 12.71 -0.47
C GLY A 32 -21.55 12.11 -1.87
N VAL A 33 -20.34 12.02 -2.40
CA VAL A 33 -20.03 11.35 -3.67
C VAL A 33 -19.34 10.02 -3.39
N GLU A 34 -19.93 8.94 -3.86
CA GLU A 34 -19.38 7.60 -3.71
C GLU A 34 -18.34 7.29 -4.81
N TYR A 35 -17.13 6.99 -4.38
CA TYR A 35 -16.04 6.52 -5.22
C TYR A 35 -15.74 5.05 -4.94
N ALA A 36 -15.50 4.28 -6.00
CA ALA A 36 -15.01 2.92 -5.86
C ALA A 36 -13.48 2.92 -5.77
N VAL A 37 -12.95 2.14 -4.84
CA VAL A 37 -11.53 1.82 -4.70
C VAL A 37 -11.38 0.31 -4.87
N VAL A 38 -10.53 -0.09 -5.81
CA VAL A 38 -10.23 -1.50 -6.05
C VAL A 38 -9.10 -1.92 -5.11
N MET A 39 -9.37 -2.97 -4.34
CA MET A 39 -8.47 -3.52 -3.32
C MET A 39 -7.51 -4.54 -3.92
N GLN A 40 -6.31 -4.59 -3.36
CA GLN A 40 -5.23 -5.49 -3.74
C GLN A 40 -5.19 -6.70 -2.79
N ASN A 41 -5.15 -7.90 -3.36
CA ASN A 41 -4.87 -9.14 -2.63
C ASN A 41 -3.35 -9.34 -2.47
N GLU A 42 -2.90 -10.24 -1.59
CA GLU A 42 -1.46 -10.59 -1.48
C GLU A 42 -0.89 -10.99 -2.85
N ASN A 43 0.11 -10.25 -3.35
CA ASN A 43 0.72 -10.39 -4.69
C ASN A 43 -0.13 -9.93 -5.89
N GLY A 44 -1.21 -9.17 -5.67
CA GLY A 44 -2.00 -8.58 -6.77
C GLY A 44 -1.22 -7.55 -7.60
N PRO A 45 -1.72 -7.18 -8.79
CA PRO A 45 -1.02 -6.31 -9.72
C PRO A 45 -1.06 -4.85 -9.31
N CYS A 46 -0.09 -4.44 -8.50
CA CYS A 46 0.00 -3.06 -8.03
C CYS A 46 -0.02 -1.99 -9.15
N PRO A 47 0.61 -2.17 -10.34
CA PRO A 47 0.61 -1.11 -11.35
C PRO A 47 -0.79 -0.87 -11.94
N LEU A 48 -1.52 -1.96 -12.24
CA LEU A 48 -2.88 -1.88 -12.76
C LEU A 48 -3.82 -1.23 -11.74
N LEU A 49 -3.77 -1.67 -10.48
CA LEU A 49 -4.66 -1.14 -9.44
C LEU A 49 -4.36 0.32 -9.12
N ALA A 50 -3.09 0.73 -9.09
CA ALA A 50 -2.72 2.13 -8.90
C ALA A 50 -3.31 3.02 -10.01
N VAL A 51 -3.20 2.62 -11.27
CA VAL A 51 -3.80 3.34 -12.41
C VAL A 51 -5.32 3.39 -12.30
N ILE A 52 -5.96 2.24 -12.07
CA ILE A 52 -7.43 2.16 -11.97
C ILE A 52 -7.97 3.04 -10.84
N ASN A 53 -7.35 3.00 -9.67
CA ASN A 53 -7.80 3.80 -8.53
C ASN A 53 -7.65 5.30 -8.79
N VAL A 54 -6.59 5.73 -9.48
CA VAL A 54 -6.46 7.12 -9.93
C VAL A 54 -7.60 7.49 -10.90
N LEU A 55 -7.88 6.64 -11.88
CA LEU A 55 -8.96 6.91 -12.86
C LEU A 55 -10.35 6.94 -12.19
N LEU A 56 -10.60 6.08 -11.20
CA LEU A 56 -11.85 6.05 -10.42
C LEU A 56 -12.00 7.30 -9.56
N LEU A 57 -10.98 7.66 -8.79
CA LEU A 57 -11.01 8.82 -7.91
C LEU A 57 -11.11 10.15 -8.68
N ARG A 58 -10.57 10.20 -9.91
CA ARG A 58 -10.75 11.34 -10.82
C ARG A 58 -12.11 11.35 -11.53
N GLY A 59 -12.93 10.31 -11.38
CA GLY A 59 -14.21 10.16 -12.05
C GLY A 59 -14.12 9.93 -13.58
N GLN A 60 -12.96 9.55 -14.10
CA GLN A 60 -12.78 9.26 -15.54
C GLN A 60 -13.40 7.91 -15.93
N ILE A 61 -13.44 6.98 -14.97
CA ILE A 61 -14.15 5.72 -15.04
C ILE A 61 -15.05 5.58 -13.82
N THR A 62 -16.13 4.83 -13.97
CA THR A 62 -17.12 4.57 -12.91
C THR A 62 -17.53 3.12 -12.94
N LEU A 63 -17.63 2.49 -11.77
CA LEU A 63 -18.20 1.16 -11.62
C LEU A 63 -19.69 1.26 -11.26
N PRO A 64 -20.51 0.24 -11.57
CA PRO A 64 -21.92 0.23 -11.16
C PRO A 64 -22.04 0.31 -9.64
N CYS A 65 -22.90 1.19 -9.13
CA CYS A 65 -23.11 1.39 -7.69
C CYS A 65 -23.41 0.06 -6.98
N GLY A 66 -22.75 -0.17 -5.84
CA GLY A 66 -22.92 -1.39 -5.04
C GLY A 66 -22.23 -2.64 -5.59
N SER A 67 -21.42 -2.51 -6.65
CA SER A 67 -20.55 -3.61 -7.10
C SER A 67 -19.56 -3.98 -5.99
N THR A 68 -19.47 -5.28 -5.67
CA THR A 68 -18.54 -5.79 -4.65
C THR A 68 -17.23 -6.30 -5.25
N GLU A 69 -17.24 -6.64 -6.53
CA GLU A 69 -16.13 -7.28 -7.22
C GLU A 69 -16.02 -6.82 -8.68
N VAL A 70 -14.81 -6.89 -9.23
CA VAL A 70 -14.52 -6.57 -10.63
C VAL A 70 -13.46 -7.52 -11.18
N SER A 71 -13.64 -8.00 -12.41
CA SER A 71 -12.68 -8.88 -13.06
C SER A 71 -11.49 -8.12 -13.62
N GLU A 72 -10.32 -8.75 -13.63
CA GLU A 72 -9.10 -8.20 -14.24
C GLU A 72 -9.32 -7.78 -15.69
N LYS A 73 -9.99 -8.62 -16.49
CA LYS A 73 -10.30 -8.32 -17.88
C LYS A 73 -11.08 -7.00 -18.01
N LYS A 74 -12.00 -6.73 -17.08
CA LYS A 74 -12.78 -5.49 -17.09
C LYS A 74 -11.92 -4.28 -16.73
N LEU A 75 -10.99 -4.43 -15.78
CA LEU A 75 -10.01 -3.38 -15.44
C LEU A 75 -9.10 -3.05 -16.64
N LEU A 76 -8.55 -4.07 -17.30
CA LEU A 76 -7.72 -3.88 -18.50
C LEU A 76 -8.49 -3.18 -19.63
N GLN A 77 -9.77 -3.55 -19.82
CA GLN A 77 -10.64 -2.86 -20.77
C GLN A 77 -10.83 -1.38 -20.42
N PHE A 78 -11.04 -1.03 -19.15
CA PHE A 78 -11.17 0.37 -18.75
C PHE A 78 -9.91 1.18 -19.07
N VAL A 79 -8.72 0.62 -18.84
CA VAL A 79 -7.45 1.29 -19.18
C VAL A 79 -7.34 1.50 -20.69
N ALA A 80 -7.60 0.45 -21.50
CA ALA A 80 -7.57 0.54 -22.95
C ALA A 80 -8.58 1.57 -23.50
N ASP A 81 -9.81 1.56 -22.98
CA ASP A 81 -10.86 2.50 -23.37
C ASP A 81 -10.50 3.95 -23.01
N CYS A 82 -9.79 4.18 -21.90
CA CYS A 82 -9.30 5.50 -21.52
C CYS A 82 -8.20 6.00 -22.47
N ILE A 83 -7.24 5.15 -22.81
CA ILE A 83 -6.16 5.47 -23.76
C ILE A 83 -6.74 5.93 -25.10
N LEU A 84 -7.72 5.20 -25.63
CA LEU A 84 -8.35 5.54 -26.91
C LEU A 84 -9.21 6.82 -26.84
N ARG A 85 -9.78 7.13 -25.68
CA ARG A 85 -10.64 8.31 -25.47
C ARG A 85 -9.83 9.59 -25.25
N LEU A 86 -8.67 9.49 -24.61
CA LEU A 86 -7.80 10.61 -24.26
C LEU A 86 -6.95 11.11 -25.42
N LYS A 87 -7.24 10.68 -26.66
CA LYS A 87 -6.56 11.18 -27.86
C LYS A 87 -6.56 12.72 -27.88
N PRO A 88 -5.38 13.36 -27.81
CA PRO A 88 -5.31 14.81 -27.89
C PRO A 88 -5.87 15.30 -29.23
N LYS A 89 -6.66 16.37 -29.18
CA LYS A 89 -7.35 16.91 -30.37
C LYS A 89 -6.46 17.83 -31.21
N ASP A 90 -5.43 18.40 -30.58
CA ASP A 90 -4.56 19.44 -31.14
C ASP A 90 -3.11 18.95 -31.21
N ILE A 91 -2.87 17.75 -31.78
CA ILE A 91 -1.51 17.25 -32.03
C ILE A 91 -1.03 17.82 -33.35
N ASP A 92 0.17 18.40 -33.36
CA ASP A 92 0.83 18.82 -34.59
C ASP A 92 1.04 17.61 -35.52
N GLU A 93 0.82 17.79 -36.84
CA GLU A 93 0.96 16.70 -37.83
C GLU A 93 2.34 16.03 -37.79
N ALA A 94 3.37 16.76 -37.35
CA ALA A 94 4.73 16.25 -37.19
C ALA A 94 4.90 15.31 -35.97
N GLU A 95 4.09 15.47 -34.93
CA GLU A 95 4.15 14.68 -33.69
C GLU A 95 3.19 13.49 -33.69
N LEU A 96 2.20 13.51 -34.59
CA LEU A 96 1.20 12.46 -34.71
C LEU A 96 1.78 11.04 -34.85
N PRO A 97 2.82 10.79 -35.69
CA PRO A 97 3.40 9.44 -35.81
C PRO A 97 4.04 8.96 -34.50
N ASN A 98 4.67 9.85 -33.74
CA ASN A 98 5.29 9.52 -32.46
C ASN A 98 4.22 9.18 -31.41
N TYR A 99 3.12 9.93 -31.41
CA TYR A 99 1.97 9.64 -30.56
C TYR A 99 1.34 8.29 -30.91
N GLU A 100 1.11 8.00 -32.19
CA GLU A 100 0.53 6.73 -32.63
C GLU A 100 1.42 5.54 -32.27
N GLN A 101 2.73 5.68 -32.38
CA GLN A 101 3.68 4.67 -31.93
C GLN A 101 3.61 4.45 -30.41
N ASN A 102 3.62 5.53 -29.63
CA ASN A 102 3.50 5.43 -28.16
C ASN A 102 2.18 4.73 -27.75
N VAL A 103 1.06 5.06 -28.41
CA VAL A 103 -0.22 4.38 -28.16
C VAL A 103 -0.14 2.90 -28.48
N SER A 104 0.45 2.54 -29.63
CA SER A 104 0.65 1.14 -30.02
C SER A 104 1.48 0.36 -29.00
N ASP A 105 2.60 0.95 -28.56
CA ASP A 105 3.50 0.33 -27.59
C ASP A 105 2.82 0.15 -26.23
N VAL A 106 2.03 1.15 -25.80
CA VAL A 106 1.26 1.07 -24.56
C VAL A 106 0.15 0.02 -24.65
N LEU A 107 -0.57 -0.07 -25.77
CA LEU A 107 -1.60 -1.10 -25.96
C LEU A 107 -1.00 -2.52 -25.92
N ALA A 108 0.23 -2.70 -26.39
CA ALA A 108 0.96 -3.96 -26.27
C ALA A 108 1.41 -4.27 -24.82
N LEU A 109 1.56 -3.24 -23.97
CA LEU A 109 1.96 -3.36 -22.57
C LEU A 109 0.78 -3.67 -21.62
N ILE A 110 -0.45 -3.30 -21.97
CA ILE A 110 -1.63 -3.49 -21.10
C ILE A 110 -1.76 -4.94 -20.58
N PRO A 111 -1.64 -5.99 -21.41
CA PRO A 111 -1.77 -7.37 -20.94
C PRO A 111 -0.69 -7.80 -19.95
N SER A 112 0.45 -7.11 -19.87
CA SER A 112 1.51 -7.40 -18.90
C SER A 112 1.40 -6.58 -17.61
N LEU A 113 0.57 -5.54 -17.54
CA LEU A 113 0.36 -4.76 -16.31
C LEU A 113 0.01 -5.61 -15.08
N PRO A 114 -0.75 -6.72 -15.21
CA PRO A 114 -1.00 -7.60 -14.08
C PRO A 114 0.25 -8.30 -13.52
N LYS A 115 1.27 -8.48 -14.35
CA LYS A 115 2.48 -9.24 -13.99
C LYS A 115 3.55 -8.35 -13.37
N GLY A 116 3.51 -7.04 -13.64
CA GLY A 116 4.50 -6.08 -13.20
C GLY A 116 4.69 -4.98 -14.23
N LEU A 117 5.43 -3.95 -13.82
CA LEU A 117 5.78 -2.84 -14.67
C LEU A 117 7.19 -2.37 -14.31
N ASP A 118 8.11 -2.45 -15.26
CA ASP A 118 9.50 -2.06 -15.04
C ASP A 118 9.66 -0.56 -15.27
N VAL A 119 10.18 0.13 -14.26
CA VAL A 119 10.52 1.54 -14.31
C VAL A 119 11.93 1.73 -13.74
N ASN A 120 12.66 2.68 -14.32
CA ASN A 120 14.01 3.01 -13.89
C ASN A 120 14.09 4.50 -13.54
N ILE A 121 14.35 4.81 -12.28
CA ILE A 121 14.32 6.19 -11.76
C ILE A 121 15.68 6.88 -11.94
N HIS A 122 15.67 8.21 -11.88
CA HIS A 122 16.84 9.04 -11.62
C HIS A 122 16.68 9.72 -10.26
N PHE A 123 17.78 9.96 -9.55
CA PHE A 123 17.72 10.48 -8.19
C PHE A 123 17.67 12.01 -8.09
N THR A 124 17.58 12.71 -9.23
CA THR A 124 17.68 14.17 -9.32
C THR A 124 16.33 14.89 -9.44
N GLY A 125 15.22 14.15 -9.41
CA GLY A 125 13.90 14.78 -9.31
C GLY A 125 12.75 13.79 -9.31
N VAL A 126 11.65 14.15 -8.66
CA VAL A 126 10.53 13.24 -8.35
C VAL A 126 9.75 12.68 -9.54
N ARG A 127 9.88 13.28 -10.73
CA ARG A 127 9.25 12.84 -11.99
C ARG A 127 10.27 12.25 -12.99
N ARG A 128 11.52 12.04 -12.57
CA ARG A 128 12.61 11.67 -13.48
C ARG A 128 12.73 10.16 -13.60
N PHE A 129 12.19 9.61 -14.67
CA PHE A 129 12.33 8.20 -15.07
C PHE A 129 13.06 8.11 -16.41
N GLU A 130 13.73 6.98 -16.65
CA GLU A 130 14.15 6.60 -18.01
C GLU A 130 12.90 6.36 -18.84
N TYR A 131 12.81 7.05 -19.99
CA TYR A 131 11.60 7.00 -20.80
C TYR A 131 11.44 5.63 -21.45
N THR A 132 10.38 4.93 -21.04
CA THR A 132 9.99 3.61 -21.54
C THR A 132 8.50 3.62 -21.90
N PRO A 133 7.98 2.59 -22.60
CA PRO A 133 6.54 2.45 -22.82
C PRO A 133 5.72 2.47 -21.51
N ALA A 134 6.31 2.05 -20.39
CA ALA A 134 5.69 2.16 -19.07
C ALA A 134 5.44 3.62 -18.66
N CYS A 135 6.38 4.53 -18.93
CA CYS A 135 6.19 5.96 -18.68
C CYS A 135 5.15 6.55 -19.62
N ALA A 136 5.19 6.17 -20.90
CA ALA A 136 4.21 6.61 -21.91
C ALA A 136 2.76 6.25 -21.53
N LEU A 137 2.53 5.11 -20.85
CA LEU A 137 1.21 4.76 -20.32
C LEU A 137 0.66 5.84 -19.39
N PHE A 138 1.47 6.31 -18.45
CA PHE A 138 1.07 7.33 -17.49
C PHE A 138 0.85 8.69 -18.17
N ASP A 139 1.73 9.05 -19.12
CA ASP A 139 1.61 10.29 -19.89
C ASP A 139 0.32 10.33 -20.72
N ILE A 140 0.00 9.24 -21.44
CA ILE A 140 -1.23 9.14 -22.26
C ILE A 140 -2.48 9.20 -21.39
N LEU A 141 -2.44 8.59 -20.20
CA LEU A 141 -3.54 8.65 -19.23
C LEU A 141 -3.60 9.97 -18.46
N ASN A 142 -2.63 10.88 -18.69
CA ASN A 142 -2.45 12.13 -17.96
C ASN A 142 -2.35 11.89 -16.44
N ILE A 143 -1.70 10.80 -16.03
CA ILE A 143 -1.45 10.44 -14.64
C ILE A 143 0.00 10.79 -14.31
N PRO A 144 0.27 11.65 -13.32
CA PRO A 144 1.62 11.89 -12.85
C PRO A 144 2.21 10.61 -12.26
N LEU A 145 3.30 10.09 -12.84
CA LEU A 145 4.15 9.09 -12.22
C LEU A 145 5.25 9.80 -11.43
N VAL A 146 5.36 9.49 -10.14
CA VAL A 146 6.33 10.11 -9.23
C VAL A 146 7.05 9.08 -8.36
N HIS A 147 8.22 9.44 -7.85
CA HIS A 147 8.96 8.69 -6.82
C HIS A 147 9.58 9.67 -5.82
N GLY A 148 9.89 9.19 -4.61
CA GLY A 148 10.49 9.99 -3.54
C GLY A 148 11.95 9.62 -3.24
N TRP A 149 12.62 8.90 -4.13
CA TRP A 149 14.00 8.46 -3.94
C TRP A 149 14.98 9.49 -4.50
N ILE A 150 15.20 10.57 -3.74
CA ILE A 150 15.95 11.76 -4.18
C ILE A 150 17.21 11.94 -3.32
N ILE A 151 18.34 12.25 -3.94
CA ILE A 151 19.58 12.59 -3.22
C ILE A 151 19.44 13.94 -2.51
N ASP A 152 20.12 14.10 -1.38
CA ASP A 152 20.21 15.39 -0.72
C ASP A 152 21.12 16.34 -1.53
N GLN A 153 20.58 17.47 -1.96
CA GLN A 153 21.30 18.48 -2.74
C GLN A 153 22.41 19.16 -1.94
N ALA A 154 22.41 19.02 -0.61
CA ALA A 154 23.52 19.47 0.24
C ALA A 154 24.80 18.65 0.03
N ASP A 155 24.68 17.40 -0.42
CA ASP A 155 25.82 16.52 -0.72
C ASP A 155 26.28 16.71 -2.18
N GLN A 156 27.11 17.74 -2.39
CA GLN A 156 27.62 18.09 -3.72
C GLN A 156 28.50 16.99 -4.33
N GLU A 157 29.20 16.20 -3.51
CA GLU A 157 30.05 15.11 -3.99
C GLU A 157 29.19 13.98 -4.54
N LEU A 158 28.18 13.53 -3.79
CA LEU A 158 27.23 12.53 -4.27
C LEU A 158 26.44 13.02 -5.48
N CYS A 159 25.98 14.28 -5.46
CA CYS A 159 25.30 14.88 -6.61
C CYS A 159 26.13 14.81 -7.88
N GLY A 160 27.42 15.18 -7.83
CA GLY A 160 28.29 15.12 -9.00
C GLY A 160 28.50 13.72 -9.56
N VAL A 161 28.44 12.68 -8.71
CA VAL A 161 28.62 11.28 -9.13
C VAL A 161 27.35 10.67 -9.69
N VAL A 162 26.18 11.09 -9.17
CA VAL A 162 24.84 10.56 -9.48
C VAL A 162 24.15 11.33 -10.61
N ASP A 163 24.55 12.57 -10.88
CA ASP A 163 23.88 13.41 -11.86
C ASP A 163 23.79 12.75 -13.25
N GLY A 164 22.59 12.78 -13.81
CA GLY A 164 22.26 12.14 -15.09
C GLY A 164 22.26 10.59 -15.09
N LEU A 165 22.52 9.93 -13.97
CA LEU A 165 22.50 8.46 -13.88
C LEU A 165 21.16 7.94 -13.35
N SER A 166 20.64 6.91 -14.02
CA SER A 166 19.51 6.13 -13.53
C SER A 166 19.96 5.06 -12.53
N TYR A 167 19.02 4.45 -11.79
CA TYR A 167 19.33 3.38 -10.83
C TYR A 167 20.17 2.26 -11.46
N ASN A 168 19.78 1.76 -12.65
CA ASN A 168 20.53 0.71 -13.34
C ASN A 168 21.98 1.14 -13.66
N ARG A 169 22.16 2.39 -14.10
CA ARG A 169 23.50 2.93 -14.41
C ARG A 169 24.35 3.09 -13.16
N ILE A 170 23.76 3.43 -12.02
CA ILE A 170 24.47 3.46 -10.74
C ILE A 170 24.92 2.06 -10.34
N VAL A 171 24.05 1.06 -10.43
CA VAL A 171 24.39 -0.32 -10.08
C VAL A 171 25.52 -0.84 -10.97
N GLU A 172 25.45 -0.60 -12.29
CA GLU A 172 26.54 -0.91 -13.22
C GLU A 172 27.85 -0.19 -12.85
N LYS A 173 27.77 1.10 -12.48
CA LYS A 173 28.92 1.91 -12.07
C LYS A 173 29.56 1.38 -10.78
N ILE A 174 28.76 0.91 -9.82
CA ILE A 174 29.25 0.28 -8.58
C ILE A 174 30.04 -1.01 -8.87
N VAL A 175 29.69 -1.74 -9.93
CA VAL A 175 30.41 -2.97 -10.29
C VAL A 175 31.68 -2.68 -11.10
N SER A 176 31.64 -1.65 -11.94
CA SER A 176 32.71 -1.35 -12.91
C SER A 176 33.75 -0.33 -12.45
N THR A 177 33.43 0.52 -11.46
CA THR A 177 34.34 1.59 -11.04
C THR A 177 35.51 1.07 -10.21
N ASN A 178 36.71 1.57 -10.51
CA ASN A 178 37.93 1.35 -9.71
C ASN A 178 38.12 2.43 -8.63
N ASN A 179 37.26 3.45 -8.59
CA ASN A 179 37.31 4.50 -7.58
C ASN A 179 36.59 4.04 -6.31
N GLU A 180 37.34 3.60 -5.30
CA GLU A 180 36.79 3.11 -4.03
C GLU A 180 35.95 4.15 -3.29
N SER A 181 36.29 5.44 -3.40
CA SER A 181 35.56 6.52 -2.73
C SER A 181 34.18 6.72 -3.36
N GLU A 182 34.09 6.80 -4.69
CA GLU A 182 32.79 6.85 -5.40
C GLU A 182 31.95 5.61 -5.12
N ASN A 183 32.58 4.43 -5.14
CA ASN A 183 31.91 3.17 -4.87
C ASN A 183 31.27 3.15 -3.47
N TYR A 184 32.04 3.58 -2.47
CA TYR A 184 31.56 3.69 -1.10
C TYR A 184 30.40 4.66 -0.97
N MET A 185 30.49 5.86 -1.58
CA MET A 185 29.41 6.86 -1.55
C MET A 185 28.11 6.31 -2.15
N LEU A 186 28.19 5.69 -3.33
CA LEU A 186 27.02 5.14 -4.02
C LEU A 186 26.40 3.98 -3.26
N ARG A 187 27.21 3.04 -2.74
CA ARG A 187 26.72 1.93 -1.92
C ARG A 187 26.08 2.42 -0.62
N ASN A 188 26.75 3.33 0.08
CA ASN A 188 26.23 3.89 1.33
C ASN A 188 24.90 4.62 1.09
N PHE A 189 24.77 5.36 0.00
CA PHE A 189 23.50 5.97 -0.39
C PHE A 189 22.41 4.91 -0.60
N LEU A 190 22.65 3.90 -1.45
CA LEU A 190 21.64 2.86 -1.72
C LEU A 190 21.26 2.05 -0.47
N ASP A 191 22.22 1.76 0.41
CA ASP A 191 21.97 1.01 1.65
C ASP A 191 21.23 1.86 2.68
N SER A 192 21.57 3.14 2.82
CA SER A 192 20.91 4.07 3.76
C SER A 192 19.50 4.47 3.31
N SER A 193 19.22 4.40 2.01
CA SER A 193 17.93 4.75 1.39
C SER A 193 17.21 3.54 0.79
N ALA A 194 17.44 2.35 1.33
CA ALA A 194 16.87 1.09 0.84
C ALA A 194 15.33 1.04 0.82
N SER A 195 14.66 1.94 1.54
CA SER A 195 13.20 2.11 1.52
C SER A 195 12.67 2.91 0.31
N GLN A 196 13.56 3.29 -0.62
CA GLN A 196 13.30 4.05 -1.84
C GLN A 196 12.53 5.36 -1.61
N LEU A 197 12.73 5.96 -0.44
CA LEU A 197 12.13 7.23 -0.05
C LEU A 197 13.13 7.98 0.83
N THR A 198 13.33 9.27 0.56
CA THR A 198 14.19 10.14 1.35
C THR A 198 13.41 11.34 1.88
N THR A 199 13.89 11.96 2.95
CA THR A 199 13.29 13.19 3.50
C THR A 199 13.26 14.31 2.45
N GLN A 200 14.34 14.43 1.68
CA GLN A 200 14.41 15.36 0.54
C GLN A 200 13.33 15.03 -0.50
N GLY A 201 13.14 13.75 -0.83
CA GLY A 201 12.12 13.32 -1.78
C GLY A 201 10.69 13.63 -1.32
N ILE A 202 10.38 13.50 -0.02
CA ILE A 202 9.07 13.90 0.53
C ILE A 202 8.85 15.41 0.35
N ALA A 203 9.85 16.23 0.67
CA ALA A 203 9.79 17.68 0.50
C ALA A 203 9.64 18.10 -0.97
N GLU A 204 10.34 17.43 -1.88
CA GLU A 204 10.21 17.67 -3.32
C GLU A 204 8.85 17.21 -3.86
N LEU A 205 8.29 16.09 -3.39
CA LEU A 205 6.95 15.64 -3.76
C LEU A 205 5.90 16.68 -3.35
N LEU A 206 5.98 17.20 -2.13
CA LEU A 206 5.12 18.29 -1.65
C LEU A 206 5.25 19.54 -2.52
N SER A 207 6.45 19.86 -3.00
CA SER A 207 6.69 21.07 -3.80
C SER A 207 6.27 20.93 -5.27
N ASN A 208 6.31 19.72 -5.83
CA ASN A 208 6.06 19.46 -7.25
C ASN A 208 4.64 18.95 -7.58
N LEU A 209 3.86 18.57 -6.57
CA LEU A 209 2.44 18.21 -6.74
C LEU A 209 1.55 19.42 -6.42
N ASN A 210 0.45 19.55 -7.14
CA ASN A 210 -0.57 20.55 -6.88
C ASN A 210 -1.51 20.08 -5.75
N ASP A 211 -2.16 21.02 -5.08
CA ASP A 211 -3.19 20.69 -4.09
C ASP A 211 -4.38 19.97 -4.76
N GLY A 212 -4.83 18.88 -4.16
CA GLY A 212 -5.85 17.99 -4.72
C GLY A 212 -5.37 17.10 -5.87
N GLU A 213 -4.08 17.12 -6.22
CA GLU A 213 -3.54 16.28 -7.30
C GLU A 213 -3.44 14.82 -6.83
N ILE A 214 -3.97 13.92 -7.67
CA ILE A 214 -3.82 12.46 -7.50
C ILE A 214 -2.79 11.97 -8.52
N ALA A 215 -1.83 11.19 -8.05
CA ALA A 215 -0.69 10.66 -8.79
C ALA A 215 -0.47 9.17 -8.51
N VAL A 216 0.48 8.55 -9.21
CA VAL A 216 1.00 7.22 -8.89
C VAL A 216 2.41 7.37 -8.34
N LEU A 217 2.62 6.85 -7.14
CA LEU A 217 3.91 6.80 -6.45
C LEU A 217 4.57 5.43 -6.67
N PHE A 218 5.79 5.44 -7.19
CA PHE A 218 6.67 4.28 -7.19
C PHE A 218 7.58 4.30 -5.94
N ARG A 219 7.47 3.26 -5.12
CA ARG A 219 8.28 3.07 -3.91
C ARG A 219 8.36 1.59 -3.54
N ASN A 220 9.56 1.11 -3.20
CA ASN A 220 9.83 -0.28 -2.81
C ASN A 220 9.33 -1.30 -3.84
N ASN A 221 9.59 -1.03 -5.12
CA ASN A 221 9.13 -1.87 -6.25
C ASN A 221 7.60 -2.07 -6.29
N HIS A 222 6.84 -1.12 -5.72
CA HIS A 222 5.38 -1.14 -5.67
C HIS A 222 4.83 0.21 -6.17
N PHE A 223 3.66 0.15 -6.79
CA PHE A 223 2.93 1.31 -7.30
C PHE A 223 1.73 1.58 -6.42
N GLN A 224 1.67 2.80 -5.87
CA GLN A 224 0.63 3.21 -4.94
C GLN A 224 -0.07 4.46 -5.46
N THR A 225 -1.37 4.59 -5.18
CA THR A 225 -2.09 5.82 -5.48
C THR A 225 -1.74 6.87 -4.42
N LEU A 226 -1.23 8.02 -4.86
CA LEU A 226 -0.82 9.13 -4.02
C LEU A 226 -1.80 10.29 -4.21
N ALA A 227 -2.15 10.97 -3.13
CA ALA A 227 -2.89 12.22 -3.15
C ALA A 227 -2.12 13.28 -2.35
N LYS A 228 -2.08 14.51 -2.87
CA LYS A 228 -1.66 15.67 -2.09
C LYS A 228 -2.90 16.44 -1.64
N GLN A 229 -3.01 16.67 -0.34
CA GLN A 229 -4.03 17.54 0.25
C GLN A 229 -3.34 18.58 1.13
N LYS A 230 -3.39 19.84 0.69
CA LYS A 230 -2.68 20.99 1.28
C LYS A 230 -1.19 20.70 1.39
N ASP A 231 -0.66 20.69 2.61
CA ASP A 231 0.76 20.49 2.92
C ASP A 231 1.07 19.05 3.35
N ALA A 232 0.19 18.09 3.02
CA ALA A 232 0.35 16.69 3.40
C ALA A 232 0.17 15.75 2.21
N LEU A 233 0.94 14.65 2.24
CA LEU A 233 0.89 13.56 1.27
C LEU A 233 0.20 12.34 1.89
N TYR A 234 -0.60 11.68 1.08
CA TYR A 234 -1.40 10.54 1.48
C TYR A 234 -1.31 9.44 0.46
N VAL A 235 -1.15 8.20 0.91
CA VAL A 235 -1.17 7.01 0.08
C VAL A 235 -2.47 6.25 0.31
N LEU A 236 -3.09 5.79 -0.77
CA LEU A 236 -4.37 5.07 -0.69
C LEU A 236 -4.16 3.69 -0.08
N VAL A 237 -4.97 3.34 0.92
CA VAL A 237 -4.94 2.02 1.55
C VAL A 237 -5.73 1.05 0.67
N THR A 238 -5.01 0.21 -0.06
CA THR A 238 -5.59 -0.79 -0.96
C THR A 238 -5.52 -2.21 -0.41
N ASP A 239 -4.89 -2.44 0.74
CA ASP A 239 -4.75 -3.78 1.31
C ASP A 239 -6.11 -4.37 1.71
N MET A 240 -6.32 -5.62 1.31
CA MET A 240 -7.58 -6.33 1.48
C MET A 240 -8.02 -6.51 2.94
N GLY A 241 -7.08 -6.48 3.90
CA GLY A 241 -7.37 -6.48 5.34
C GLY A 241 -8.19 -5.28 5.81
N PHE A 242 -8.22 -4.18 5.04
CA PHE A 242 -8.98 -2.97 5.35
C PHE A 242 -10.29 -2.84 4.56
N LEU A 243 -10.74 -3.87 3.84
CA LEU A 243 -12.00 -3.79 3.08
C LEU A 243 -13.19 -3.41 3.96
N GLY A 244 -13.30 -4.00 5.16
CA GLY A 244 -14.40 -3.75 6.10
C GLY A 244 -14.28 -2.44 6.89
N GLU A 245 -13.11 -1.79 6.86
CA GLU A 245 -12.81 -0.63 7.69
C GLU A 245 -13.11 0.67 6.95
N SER A 246 -14.36 1.14 6.98
CA SER A 246 -14.79 2.36 6.25
C SER A 246 -14.06 3.63 6.72
N ALA A 247 -13.56 3.65 7.96
CA ALA A 247 -12.80 4.77 8.52
C ALA A 247 -11.35 4.87 8.00
N VAL A 248 -10.83 3.83 7.36
CA VAL A 248 -9.44 3.76 6.88
C VAL A 248 -9.44 3.83 5.35
N VAL A 249 -9.04 4.95 4.80
CA VAL A 249 -9.00 5.15 3.33
C VAL A 249 -7.60 5.51 2.88
N TRP A 250 -6.95 6.41 3.61
CA TRP A 250 -5.63 6.91 3.27
C TRP A 250 -4.65 6.68 4.43
N GLU A 251 -3.37 6.72 4.13
CA GLU A 251 -2.25 6.61 5.06
C GLU A 251 -1.31 7.80 4.84
N THR A 252 -0.85 8.44 5.92
CA THR A 252 0.07 9.58 5.80
C THR A 252 1.44 9.16 5.28
N LEU A 253 2.00 9.97 4.37
CA LEU A 253 3.36 9.82 3.85
C LEU A 253 4.22 11.01 4.28
N ASP A 254 4.54 11.05 5.57
CA ASP A 254 5.29 12.12 6.23
C ASP A 254 6.69 11.69 6.72
N CYS A 255 6.95 10.39 6.75
CA CYS A 255 8.18 9.83 7.29
C CYS A 255 8.73 8.65 6.47
N VAL A 256 10.04 8.46 6.53
CA VAL A 256 10.76 7.40 5.83
C VAL A 256 10.71 6.06 6.60
N ASP A 257 10.55 6.13 7.92
CA ASP A 257 10.61 5.01 8.86
C ASP A 257 9.32 4.18 8.94
N GLY A 258 8.24 4.65 8.30
CA GLY A 258 6.95 3.95 8.24
C GLY A 258 6.05 4.18 9.45
N ASN A 259 6.33 5.19 10.28
CA ASN A 259 5.42 5.63 11.33
C ASN A 259 4.27 6.48 10.75
N SER A 260 3.36 5.82 10.06
CA SER A 260 2.22 6.48 9.41
C SER A 260 0.97 6.53 10.30
N THR A 261 0.02 7.35 9.88
CA THR A 261 -1.32 7.40 10.46
C THR A 261 -2.35 7.18 9.38
N PHE A 262 -3.30 6.28 9.63
CA PHE A 262 -4.45 6.12 8.76
C PHE A 262 -5.36 7.35 8.85
N VAL A 263 -6.11 7.68 7.83
CA VAL A 263 -7.13 8.74 7.83
C VAL A 263 -8.32 8.31 6.97
N ASN A 264 -9.48 8.92 7.23
CA ASN A 264 -10.69 8.65 6.48
C ASN A 264 -10.70 9.37 5.11
N SER A 265 -11.81 9.25 4.38
CA SER A 265 -12.00 9.82 3.04
C SER A 265 -11.82 11.33 2.94
N VAL A 266 -12.02 12.06 4.04
CA VAL A 266 -11.86 13.52 4.15
C VAL A 266 -10.54 13.92 4.84
N PHE A 267 -9.57 13.00 4.87
CA PHE A 267 -8.23 13.20 5.44
C PHE A 267 -8.22 13.52 6.95
N SER A 268 -9.24 13.08 7.68
CA SER A 268 -9.37 13.29 9.13
C SER A 268 -8.99 12.04 9.94
N THR A 269 -8.42 12.27 11.12
CA THR A 269 -8.02 11.24 12.09
C THR A 269 -9.13 10.87 13.09
N SER A 270 -10.38 11.27 12.83
CA SER A 270 -11.51 11.21 13.78
C SER A 270 -11.82 9.82 14.38
N TYR A 271 -11.19 8.74 13.91
CA TYR A 271 -11.20 7.42 14.56
C TYR A 271 -10.60 7.42 15.98
N LYS A 272 -9.68 8.34 16.32
CA LYS A 272 -9.16 8.44 17.70
C LYS A 272 -10.14 9.07 18.68
N SER A 273 -11.09 9.89 18.21
CA SER A 273 -12.03 10.58 19.09
C SER A 273 -13.16 9.66 19.58
N SER A 274 -13.59 8.69 18.79
CA SER A 274 -14.68 7.77 19.17
C SER A 274 -14.20 6.65 20.10
N ILE A 275 -12.99 6.11 19.92
CA ILE A 275 -12.45 5.05 20.78
C ILE A 275 -12.10 5.61 22.17
N LEU A 276 -11.41 6.76 22.24
CA LEU A 276 -11.10 7.39 23.54
C LEU A 276 -12.37 7.86 24.28
N ALA A 277 -13.39 8.31 23.54
CA ALA A 277 -14.68 8.64 24.13
C ALA A 277 -15.38 7.40 24.69
N ASN A 278 -15.39 6.29 23.94
CA ASN A 278 -16.03 5.03 24.39
C ASN A 278 -15.27 4.37 25.55
N GLU A 279 -13.93 4.33 25.53
CA GLU A 279 -13.14 3.82 26.65
C GLU A 279 -13.34 4.67 27.92
N SER A 280 -13.46 6.00 27.76
CA SER A 280 -13.77 6.89 28.89
C SER A 280 -15.19 6.69 29.42
N ALA A 281 -16.16 6.37 28.55
CA ALA A 281 -17.54 6.11 28.92
C ALA A 281 -17.69 4.78 29.66
N ASP A 282 -17.03 3.71 29.18
CA ASP A 282 -17.03 2.40 29.85
C ASP A 282 -16.30 2.47 31.19
N PHE A 283 -15.20 3.22 31.28
CA PHE A 283 -14.50 3.46 32.54
C PHE A 283 -15.35 4.24 33.55
N LEU A 284 -16.06 5.29 33.10
CA LEU A 284 -16.99 6.05 33.92
C LEU A 284 -18.20 5.21 34.37
N LEU A 285 -18.72 4.37 33.48
CA LEU A 285 -19.82 3.45 33.80
C LEU A 285 -19.36 2.42 34.84
N ALA A 286 -18.18 1.83 34.67
CA ALA A 286 -17.61 0.87 35.62
C ALA A 286 -17.40 1.50 37.01
N LEU A 287 -16.89 2.73 37.08
CA LEU A 287 -16.76 3.49 38.34
C LEU A 287 -18.13 3.73 38.98
N SER A 288 -19.14 4.10 38.19
CA SER A 288 -20.49 4.36 38.69
C SER A 288 -21.16 3.11 39.30
N ILE A 289 -20.96 1.95 38.68
CA ILE A 289 -21.46 0.66 39.17
C ILE A 289 -20.74 0.30 40.49
N GLN A 290 -19.42 0.47 40.56
CA GLN A 290 -18.65 0.18 41.77
C GLN A 290 -19.04 1.09 42.95
N GLU A 291 -19.32 2.37 42.71
CA GLU A 291 -19.82 3.28 43.75
C GLU A 291 -21.24 2.93 44.21
N ALA A 292 -22.12 2.53 43.28
CA ALA A 292 -23.48 2.09 43.62
C ALA A 292 -23.45 0.81 44.47
N GLU A 293 -22.59 -0.15 44.13
CA GLU A 293 -22.37 -1.36 44.92
C GLU A 293 -21.86 -1.02 46.32
N LYS A 294 -20.85 -0.15 46.46
CA LYS A 294 -20.36 0.30 47.78
C LYS A 294 -21.45 0.98 48.60
N LYS A 295 -22.25 1.87 48.00
CA LYS A 295 -23.38 2.51 48.70
C LYS A 295 -24.44 1.49 49.13
N SER A 296 -24.75 0.50 48.29
CA SER A 296 -25.69 -0.56 48.62
C SER A 296 -25.18 -1.46 49.76
N MET A 297 -23.88 -1.76 49.79
CA MET A 297 -23.23 -2.51 50.86
C MET A 297 -23.21 -1.71 52.17
N GLN A 298 -22.99 -0.39 52.09
CA GLN A 298 -23.02 0.50 53.25
C GLN A 298 -24.43 0.58 53.89
N CYS A 299 -25.49 0.65 53.08
CA CYS A 299 -26.87 0.58 53.58
C CYS A 299 -27.24 -0.80 54.15
N ARG A 300 -26.61 -1.88 53.66
CA ARG A 300 -26.82 -3.23 54.18
C ARG A 300 -26.16 -3.43 55.55
N SER A 301 -25.02 -2.78 55.81
CA SER A 301 -24.37 -2.78 57.12
C SER A 301 -25.07 -1.91 58.17
N THR A 302 -25.84 -0.88 57.76
CA THR A 302 -26.63 -0.07 58.71
C THR A 302 -27.95 -0.74 59.14
N HIS A 303 -28.41 -1.79 58.46
CA HIS A 303 -29.65 -2.49 58.80
C HIS A 303 -29.47 -3.77 59.65
N ILE A 304 -28.24 -4.15 60.00
CA ILE A 304 -27.96 -5.35 60.82
C ILE A 304 -27.66 -5.00 62.29
N ASN A 305 -27.49 -3.72 62.64
CA ASN A 305 -27.20 -3.28 64.02
C ASN A 305 -28.44 -2.90 64.86
N GLU A 306 -29.66 -3.19 64.39
CA GLU A 306 -30.90 -3.02 65.17
C GLU A 306 -31.79 -4.27 65.17
N THR A 307 -31.24 -5.44 65.48
CA THR A 307 -32.00 -6.53 66.13
C THR A 307 -31.04 -7.40 66.93
N GLY A 308 -31.17 -7.35 68.25
CA GLY A 308 -30.34 -8.12 69.17
C GLY A 308 -30.73 -9.60 69.29
N THR A 309 -29.74 -10.34 69.80
CA THR A 309 -29.82 -11.49 70.72
C THR A 309 -30.43 -12.81 70.23
N SER A 310 -29.57 -13.83 70.04
CA SER A 310 -29.70 -15.19 70.65
C SER A 310 -28.69 -16.21 70.08
N ALA A 311 -27.89 -16.81 70.99
CA ALA A 311 -27.34 -18.18 70.99
C ALA A 311 -26.17 -18.62 70.07
N GLU A 312 -25.01 -18.80 70.73
CA GLU A 312 -24.15 -20.00 70.84
C GLU A 312 -23.50 -20.73 69.63
N GLU A 313 -22.15 -20.66 69.64
CA GLU A 313 -21.12 -21.70 69.47
C GLU A 313 -21.24 -22.80 68.37
N HIS A 314 -20.32 -22.81 67.40
CA HIS A 314 -19.22 -23.81 67.30
C HIS A 314 -18.30 -23.59 66.06
N TYR A 315 -17.09 -24.13 66.20
CA TYR A 315 -15.83 -23.84 65.51
C TYR A 315 -15.59 -24.70 64.23
N VAL A 316 -15.12 -24.06 63.15
CA VAL A 316 -14.12 -24.48 62.12
C VAL A 316 -14.37 -25.72 61.24
N GLN A 317 -14.33 -25.57 59.90
CA GLN A 317 -13.17 -25.97 59.06
C GLN A 317 -13.27 -25.50 57.58
N HIS A 318 -12.14 -24.96 57.13
CA HIS A 318 -11.68 -24.65 55.78
C HIS A 318 -12.25 -25.43 54.58
N GLU A 319 -12.44 -24.73 53.45
CA GLU A 319 -11.73 -25.10 52.22
C GLU A 319 -11.45 -23.91 51.29
N ARG A 320 -10.35 -24.03 50.55
CA ARG A 320 -9.54 -22.98 49.93
C ARG A 320 -10.14 -22.49 48.61
N VAL A 321 -10.42 -21.18 48.50
CA VAL A 321 -10.56 -20.53 47.19
C VAL A 321 -9.16 -20.26 46.65
N ARG A 322 -8.81 -20.95 45.55
CA ARG A 322 -7.59 -20.71 44.77
C ARG A 322 -7.63 -19.28 44.22
N VAL A 323 -6.64 -18.50 44.61
CA VAL A 323 -6.24 -17.28 43.91
C VAL A 323 -5.65 -17.69 42.57
N LEU A 324 -6.30 -17.32 41.47
CA LEU A 324 -5.69 -17.35 40.14
C LEU A 324 -4.92 -16.04 39.92
N PRO A 325 -3.69 -16.11 39.39
CA PRO A 325 -2.81 -14.94 39.29
C PRO A 325 -3.28 -13.98 38.20
N SER A 326 -3.17 -12.69 38.51
CA SER A 326 -3.24 -11.57 37.60
C SER A 326 -2.25 -11.74 36.44
N SER A 327 -2.77 -12.02 35.24
CA SER A 327 -2.02 -11.94 33.98
C SER A 327 -2.42 -10.66 33.24
N THR A 328 -1.76 -9.55 33.59
CA THR A 328 -1.74 -8.36 32.73
C THR A 328 -0.77 -8.65 31.58
N GLN A 329 -1.25 -9.31 30.53
CA GLN A 329 -0.54 -9.31 29.25
C GLN A 329 -0.90 -8.02 28.53
N ALA A 330 0.01 -7.05 28.60
CA ALA A 330 0.06 -5.95 27.65
C ALA A 330 0.17 -6.53 26.24
N ILE A 331 -0.86 -6.32 25.43
CA ILE A 331 -0.81 -6.60 23.99
C ILE A 331 0.19 -5.60 23.41
N ARG A 332 1.40 -6.08 23.13
CA ARG A 332 2.41 -5.34 22.36
C ARG A 332 1.97 -5.33 20.89
N PRO A 333 2.08 -4.20 20.18
CA PRO A 333 1.93 -4.21 18.73
C PRO A 333 2.99 -5.14 18.12
N SER A 334 2.55 -6.06 17.28
CA SER A 334 3.38 -7.07 16.65
C SER A 334 4.38 -6.41 15.70
N LYS A 335 5.66 -6.47 16.05
CA LYS A 335 6.82 -6.09 15.21
C LYS A 335 7.05 -7.02 14.00
N ASN A 336 6.00 -7.63 13.45
CA ASN A 336 6.15 -8.66 12.42
C ASN A 336 6.08 -8.15 10.98
N TYR A 337 5.63 -6.91 10.74
CA TYR A 337 5.54 -6.36 9.37
C TYR A 337 6.93 -6.25 8.68
N ASN A 338 7.97 -5.84 9.44
CA ASN A 338 9.32 -5.70 8.90
C ASN A 338 10.09 -7.03 8.75
N ARG A 339 9.66 -8.13 9.39
CA ARG A 339 10.42 -9.41 9.31
C ARG A 339 10.16 -10.17 8.02
N PHE A 340 8.98 -10.00 7.41
CA PHE A 340 8.62 -10.66 6.15
C PHE A 340 9.19 -9.93 4.92
N ILE A 341 9.28 -8.59 4.94
CA ILE A 341 9.94 -7.82 3.89
C ILE A 341 11.46 -8.11 3.87
N ILE A 342 12.11 -8.19 5.03
CA ILE A 342 13.54 -8.53 5.12
C ILE A 342 13.83 -9.98 4.66
N ALA A 343 12.91 -10.93 4.90
CA ALA A 343 13.08 -12.31 4.47
C ALA A 343 12.98 -12.47 2.93
N SER A 344 12.06 -11.73 2.28
CA SER A 344 12.00 -11.68 0.81
C SER A 344 13.20 -10.97 0.19
N LEU A 345 13.72 -9.90 0.81
CA LEU A 345 14.94 -9.21 0.38
C LEU A 345 16.20 -10.10 0.47
N ALA A 346 16.30 -10.96 1.49
CA ALA A 346 17.43 -11.89 1.63
C ALA A 346 17.40 -13.05 0.62
N ALA A 347 16.20 -13.55 0.28
CA ALA A 347 16.04 -14.59 -0.73
C ALA A 347 16.25 -14.06 -2.17
N PHE A 348 15.85 -12.82 -2.45
CA PHE A 348 16.01 -12.20 -3.77
C PHE A 348 17.46 -11.77 -4.04
N ARG A 349 18.17 -11.21 -3.04
CA ARG A 349 19.60 -10.85 -3.18
C ARG A 349 20.51 -12.05 -3.45
N LEU A 350 20.15 -13.27 -3.01
CA LEU A 350 20.91 -14.48 -3.31
C LEU A 350 20.71 -14.97 -4.76
N HIS A 351 19.52 -14.76 -5.33
CA HIS A 351 19.23 -15.16 -6.71
C HIS A 351 19.84 -14.20 -7.75
N GLU A 352 19.87 -12.89 -7.47
CA GLU A 352 20.50 -11.91 -8.36
C GLU A 352 22.03 -12.03 -8.39
N LEU A 353 22.68 -12.27 -7.23
CA LEU A 353 24.12 -12.51 -7.17
C LEU A 353 24.55 -13.77 -7.94
N LEU A 354 23.71 -14.81 -8.01
CA LEU A 354 24.00 -16.01 -8.80
C LEU A 354 23.85 -15.75 -10.31
N SER A 355 22.88 -14.94 -10.74
CA SER A 355 22.70 -14.60 -12.16
C SER A 355 23.84 -13.75 -12.75
N VAL A 356 24.44 -12.88 -11.93
CA VAL A 356 25.59 -12.05 -12.34
C VAL A 356 26.89 -12.88 -12.42
N PHE A 357 27.01 -13.95 -11.63
CA PHE A 357 28.19 -14.84 -11.68
C PHE A 357 28.20 -15.77 -12.90
N ASP A 358 27.04 -16.13 -13.46
CA ASP A 358 26.96 -16.99 -14.66
C ASP A 358 27.29 -16.24 -15.96
N ILE A 359 27.21 -14.90 -15.97
CA ILE A 359 27.55 -14.06 -17.13
C ILE A 359 29.07 -13.80 -17.23
N VAL A 360 29.85 -14.02 -16.17
CA VAL A 360 31.31 -13.80 -16.15
C VAL A 360 32.12 -15.09 -16.46
N LYS A 361 31.45 -16.21 -16.75
CA LYS A 361 32.09 -17.51 -17.06
C LYS A 361 31.81 -18.09 -18.45
N GLN A 362 31.23 -17.32 -19.36
CA GLN A 362 31.26 -17.57 -20.81
C GLN A 362 31.95 -16.40 -21.51
#